data_AF-A0A975XRM6-F1
#
_entry.id   AF-A0A975XRM6-F1
#
_cell.length_a   1.000
_cell.length_b   1.000
_cell.length_c   1.000
_cell.angle_alpha   90.00
_cell.angle_beta   90.00
_cell.angle_gamma   90.00
#
_symmetry.space_group_name_H-M   'P 1'
#
loop_
_entity.id
_entity.type
_entity.pdbx_description
1 polymer ?
#
loop_
_entity_poly.entity_id
_entity_poly.type
_entity_poly.pdbx_seq_one_letter_code
_entity_poly.pdbx_strand_id
1 'polypeptide(L)'
;MSDEIGSADSETGPSLQRRQLLKAGAWAVPVIAVAAASPAARASNNGIVLVFNHLAAWYLWTGGDKTGMGMSTSVQATGSGTSTGDVTVTITTDSAGLLPVAPIFESPSTGWSNVSQGINGTKIAFTFLWPGPLPLYASTIELRFALTGDGTKLNETPKKEVLALAQSAGAVDANTSTTANLRFNFEGKDDAEPIYLPGT
;
A
#
# COMPACT_ATOMS: atom_id res chain seq x y z
N MET A 1 -60.70 -55.97 -3.69
CA MET A 1 -59.76 -55.77 -2.57
C MET A 1 -58.37 -56.03 -3.12
N SER A 2 -57.78 -54.99 -3.71
CA SER A 2 -56.41 -54.96 -4.20
C SER A 2 -55.99 -53.49 -4.15
N ASP A 3 -55.20 -53.16 -3.13
CA ASP A 3 -54.56 -51.87 -2.96
C ASP A 3 -53.34 -51.81 -3.88
N GLU A 4 -53.26 -50.79 -4.74
CA GLU A 4 -52.05 -50.47 -5.47
C GLU A 4 -51.56 -49.11 -4.98
N ILE A 5 -50.58 -49.15 -4.08
CA ILE A 5 -49.90 -48.01 -3.49
C ILE A 5 -48.88 -47.51 -4.51
N GLY A 6 -49.21 -46.41 -5.20
CA GLY A 6 -48.29 -45.69 -6.07
C GLY A 6 -47.16 -45.06 -5.27
N SER A 7 -45.92 -45.50 -5.56
CA SER A 7 -44.68 -44.96 -5.00
C SER A 7 -44.49 -43.51 -5.41
N ALA A 8 -44.21 -42.64 -4.43
CA ALA A 8 -43.75 -41.28 -4.65
C ALA A 8 -42.26 -41.32 -5.04
N ASP A 9 -41.98 -41.15 -6.33
CA ASP A 9 -40.64 -40.84 -6.83
C ASP A 9 -40.20 -39.49 -6.25
N SER A 10 -39.26 -39.54 -5.32
CA SER A 10 -38.60 -38.36 -4.79
C SER A 10 -37.59 -37.86 -5.81
N GLU A 11 -37.94 -36.82 -6.56
CA GLU A 11 -37.03 -36.06 -7.42
C GLU A 11 -35.84 -35.58 -6.58
N THR A 12 -34.74 -36.32 -6.72
CA THR A 12 -33.46 -35.98 -6.14
C THR A 12 -32.86 -34.90 -7.05
N GLY A 13 -33.17 -33.64 -6.74
CA GLY A 13 -32.54 -32.49 -7.39
C GLY A 13 -31.01 -32.64 -7.37
N PRO A 14 -30.29 -32.10 -8.37
CA PRO A 14 -28.86 -32.29 -8.52
C PRO A 14 -28.12 -31.77 -7.29
N SER A 15 -27.79 -32.68 -6.37
CA SER A 15 -26.95 -32.35 -5.22
C SER A 15 -25.58 -31.96 -5.77
N LEU A 16 -25.21 -30.70 -5.57
CA LEU A 16 -23.87 -30.20 -5.81
C LEU A 16 -22.90 -31.09 -5.03
N GLN A 17 -22.21 -31.98 -5.74
CA GLN A 17 -21.33 -32.97 -5.15
C GLN A 17 -20.26 -32.24 -4.34
N ARG A 18 -20.12 -32.58 -3.05
CA ARG A 18 -19.03 -32.09 -2.17
C ARG A 18 -17.63 -32.21 -2.80
N ARG A 19 -17.44 -33.10 -3.77
CA ARG A 19 -16.20 -33.24 -4.56
C ARG A 19 -15.91 -32.07 -5.51
N GLN A 20 -16.91 -31.35 -6.01
CA GLN A 20 -16.67 -30.17 -6.86
C GLN A 20 -16.21 -28.96 -6.03
N LEU A 21 -16.71 -28.81 -4.79
CA LEU A 21 -16.23 -27.80 -3.85
C LEU A 21 -14.75 -27.99 -3.45
N LEU A 22 -14.28 -29.23 -3.35
CA LEU A 22 -12.87 -29.53 -3.03
C LEU A 22 -11.90 -29.28 -4.20
N LYS A 23 -12.35 -29.31 -5.47
CA LYS A 23 -11.49 -29.01 -6.62
C LYS A 23 -11.34 -27.51 -6.89
N ALA A 24 -12.27 -26.68 -6.44
CA ALA A 24 -12.17 -25.22 -6.55
C ALA A 24 -11.16 -24.61 -5.54
N GLY A 25 -10.83 -25.32 -4.45
CA GLY A 25 -9.87 -24.85 -3.44
C GLY A 25 -8.39 -25.02 -3.80
N ALA A 26 -8.05 -25.71 -4.89
CA ALA A 26 -6.67 -26.04 -5.23
C ALA A 26 -5.93 -24.95 -6.06
N TRP A 27 -6.62 -23.90 -6.50
CA TRP A 27 -6.06 -22.82 -7.33
C TRP A 27 -6.12 -21.42 -6.67
N ALA A 28 -6.59 -21.33 -5.43
CA ALA A 28 -6.77 -20.06 -4.70
C ALA A 28 -5.78 -19.88 -3.54
N VAL A 29 -4.60 -20.53 -3.59
CA VAL A 29 -3.52 -20.22 -2.64
C VAL A 29 -2.22 -19.98 -3.39
N PRO A 30 -2.01 -18.76 -3.90
CA PRO A 30 -0.68 -18.20 -3.97
C PRO A 30 -0.49 -17.22 -2.79
N VAL A 31 0.64 -17.36 -2.09
CA VAL A 31 1.30 -16.31 -1.28
C VAL A 31 0.98 -16.16 0.23
N ILE A 32 0.73 -17.22 1.01
CA ILE A 32 0.88 -17.10 2.51
C ILE A 32 1.73 -18.24 3.14
N ALA A 33 2.25 -19.19 2.35
CA ALA A 33 3.06 -20.31 2.87
C ALA A 33 4.58 -20.14 2.68
N VAL A 34 5.09 -18.92 2.56
CA VAL A 34 6.54 -18.60 2.58
C VAL A 34 6.89 -17.72 3.79
N ALA A 35 6.35 -18.03 4.97
CA ALA A 35 6.54 -17.17 6.15
C ALA A 35 6.88 -17.87 7.46
N ALA A 36 6.94 -19.20 7.54
CA ALA A 36 7.04 -19.90 8.83
C ALA A 36 8.37 -20.63 9.11
N ALA A 37 9.36 -20.60 8.22
CA ALA A 37 10.62 -21.31 8.42
C ALA A 37 11.85 -20.44 8.13
N SER A 38 11.95 -19.24 8.73
CA SER A 38 13.26 -18.64 9.04
C SER A 38 13.20 -17.51 10.09
N PRO A 39 12.82 -17.76 11.36
CA PRO A 39 13.14 -16.78 12.41
C PRO A 39 14.51 -17.00 13.08
N ALA A 40 15.14 -18.16 12.94
CA ALA A 40 16.28 -18.53 13.82
C ALA A 40 17.69 -18.23 13.27
N ALA A 41 17.86 -18.00 11.96
CA ALA A 41 19.14 -17.53 11.40
C ALA A 41 19.32 -15.99 11.52
N ARG A 42 18.29 -15.29 12.02
CA ARG A 42 18.13 -13.83 11.98
C ARG A 42 18.87 -13.05 13.07
N ALA A 43 19.53 -13.72 14.03
CA ALA A 43 20.10 -13.05 15.20
C ALA A 43 21.55 -12.58 15.05
N SER A 44 22.25 -12.92 13.97
CA SER A 44 23.71 -12.68 13.85
C SER A 44 24.14 -11.73 12.73
N ASN A 45 23.23 -11.32 11.84
CA ASN A 45 23.66 -10.62 10.62
C ASN A 45 23.31 -9.13 10.67
N ASN A 46 24.38 -8.35 10.58
CA ASN A 46 24.51 -6.93 10.29
C ASN A 46 23.79 -6.52 8.98
N GLY A 47 22.47 -6.71 8.94
CA GLY A 47 21.62 -6.48 7.77
C GLY A 47 21.24 -5.01 7.59
N ILE A 48 20.67 -4.71 6.42
CA ILE A 48 20.15 -3.39 6.08
C ILE A 48 18.77 -3.23 6.69
N VAL A 49 18.58 -2.11 7.36
CA VAL A 49 17.28 -1.71 7.88
C VAL A 49 16.81 -0.46 7.15
N LEU A 50 15.69 -0.55 6.44
CA LEU A 50 15.00 0.63 5.92
C LEU A 50 14.28 1.33 7.07
N VAL A 51 14.44 2.64 7.16
CA VAL A 51 13.81 3.49 8.16
C VAL A 51 13.09 4.63 7.44
N PHE A 52 11.87 4.94 7.88
CA PHE A 52 11.21 6.18 7.50
C PHE A 52 11.69 7.30 8.43
N ASN A 53 12.35 8.31 7.88
CA ASN A 53 12.75 9.49 8.66
C ASN A 53 11.58 10.45 8.84
N HIS A 54 10.69 10.52 7.85
CA HIS A 54 9.42 11.25 7.96
C HIS A 54 8.31 10.61 7.13
N LEU A 55 7.09 10.91 7.53
CA LEU A 55 5.88 10.74 6.74
C LEU A 55 4.92 11.88 7.10
N ALA A 56 4.46 12.61 6.09
CA ALA A 56 3.58 13.74 6.22
C ALA A 56 2.51 13.68 5.12
N ALA A 57 1.33 14.19 5.44
CA ALA A 57 0.28 14.49 4.48
C ALA A 57 -0.29 15.87 4.79
N TRP A 58 -0.81 16.55 3.78
CA TRP A 58 -1.45 17.85 3.89
C TRP A 58 -2.58 17.97 2.85
N TYR A 59 -3.56 18.84 3.12
CA TYR A 59 -4.56 19.18 2.11
C TYR A 59 -3.96 20.15 1.09
N LEU A 60 -4.32 19.95 -0.18
CA LEU A 60 -4.07 20.91 -1.24
C LEU A 60 -5.30 21.78 -1.38
N TRP A 61 -5.09 23.07 -1.56
CA TRP A 61 -6.16 24.07 -1.60
C TRP A 61 -6.12 24.85 -2.91
N THR A 62 -7.29 25.15 -3.45
CA THR A 62 -7.43 26.07 -4.58
C THR A 62 -8.71 26.87 -4.38
N GLY A 63 -8.60 28.21 -4.35
CA GLY A 63 -9.78 29.07 -4.16
C GLY A 63 -10.52 28.91 -2.83
N GLY A 64 -9.87 28.34 -1.80
CA GLY A 64 -10.51 28.04 -0.50
C GLY A 64 -11.13 26.65 -0.40
N ASP A 65 -11.12 25.86 -1.49
CA ASP A 65 -11.60 24.49 -1.50
C ASP A 65 -10.45 23.49 -1.42
N LYS A 66 -10.66 22.37 -0.71
CA LYS A 66 -9.71 21.25 -0.69
C LYS A 66 -9.79 20.49 -2.02
N THR A 67 -8.78 20.67 -2.86
CA THR A 67 -8.72 20.09 -4.21
C THR A 67 -7.92 18.81 -4.30
N GLY A 68 -7.21 18.43 -3.23
CA GLY A 68 -6.44 17.20 -3.18
C GLY A 68 -5.74 16.98 -1.86
N MET A 69 -4.78 16.04 -1.88
CA MET A 69 -3.93 15.74 -0.75
C MET A 69 -2.49 15.57 -1.22
N GLY A 70 -1.58 16.33 -0.63
CA GLY A 70 -0.15 16.15 -0.81
C GLY A 70 0.39 15.18 0.24
N MET A 71 1.42 14.44 -0.13
CA MET A 71 2.13 13.50 0.74
C MET A 71 3.62 13.64 0.56
N SER A 72 4.36 13.47 1.65
CA SER A 72 5.82 13.37 1.62
C SER A 72 6.27 12.26 2.55
N THR A 73 7.25 11.49 2.11
CA THR A 73 7.95 10.55 2.97
C THR A 73 9.42 10.52 2.58
N SER A 74 10.25 10.09 3.52
CA SER A 74 11.62 9.77 3.19
C SER A 74 12.08 8.46 3.78
N VAL A 75 12.87 7.76 2.98
CA VAL A 75 13.41 6.45 3.31
C VAL A 75 14.92 6.53 3.35
N GLN A 76 15.49 5.92 4.37
CA GLN A 76 16.93 5.77 4.52
C GLN A 76 17.27 4.31 4.77
N ALA A 77 18.37 3.84 4.17
CA ALA A 77 18.99 2.58 4.55
C ALA A 77 19.97 2.80 5.71
N THR A 78 19.80 2.03 6.78
CA THR A 78 20.67 2.00 7.96
C THR A 78 21.23 0.60 8.16
N GLY A 79 22.23 0.45 9.04
CA GLY A 79 22.91 -0.83 9.26
C GLY A 79 24.14 -1.01 8.36
N SER A 80 24.84 -2.14 8.50
CA SER A 80 26.20 -2.32 7.97
C SER A 80 26.29 -2.96 6.58
N GLY A 81 25.16 -3.21 5.90
CA GLY A 81 25.11 -3.79 4.55
C GLY A 81 24.79 -2.78 3.44
N THR A 82 25.15 -3.04 2.18
CA THR A 82 24.81 -2.14 1.05
C THR A 82 23.51 -2.58 0.39
N SER A 83 22.54 -1.67 0.20
CA SER A 83 21.32 -2.01 -0.54
C SER A 83 21.76 -2.35 -1.96
N THR A 84 21.28 -3.45 -2.54
CA THR A 84 21.74 -3.90 -3.86
C THR A 84 20.65 -3.87 -4.92
N GLY A 85 19.42 -3.54 -4.55
CA GLY A 85 18.28 -3.52 -5.44
C GLY A 85 17.38 -2.32 -5.21
N ASP A 86 16.39 -2.22 -6.08
CA ASP A 86 15.39 -1.17 -6.06
C ASP A 86 14.68 -1.09 -4.70
N VAL A 87 14.17 0.10 -4.40
CA VAL A 87 13.33 0.34 -3.23
C VAL A 87 11.91 0.57 -3.69
N THR A 88 10.98 -0.23 -3.16
CA THR A 88 9.55 0.00 -3.34
C THR A 88 8.97 0.66 -2.11
N VAL A 89 8.13 1.67 -2.31
CA VAL A 89 7.36 2.30 -1.24
C VAL A 89 5.88 2.20 -1.59
N THR A 90 5.10 1.54 -0.75
CA THR A 90 3.65 1.47 -0.87
C THR A 90 3.01 2.41 0.14
N ILE A 91 2.25 3.38 -0.34
CA ILE A 91 1.47 4.30 0.47
C ILE A 91 -0.01 3.93 0.36
N THR A 92 -0.66 3.69 1.49
CA THR A 92 -2.09 3.39 1.58
C THR A 92 -2.80 4.51 2.34
N THR A 93 -3.93 4.97 1.82
CA THR A 93 -4.77 5.98 2.49
C THR A 93 -6.26 5.76 2.23
N ASP A 94 -7.13 6.46 2.95
CA ASP A 94 -8.58 6.39 2.75
C ASP A 94 -8.99 7.03 1.42
N SER A 95 -9.72 6.29 0.58
CA SER A 95 -10.14 6.71 -0.76
C SER A 95 -11.24 7.76 -0.78
N ALA A 96 -11.94 8.01 0.33
CA ALA A 96 -13.04 8.98 0.38
C ALA A 96 -12.58 10.38 -0.05
N GLY A 97 -13.21 11.01 -1.04
CA GLY A 97 -12.79 12.34 -1.49
C GLY A 97 -11.59 12.36 -2.42
N LEU A 98 -11.01 11.21 -2.78
CA LEU A 98 -9.88 11.12 -3.70
C LEU A 98 -10.28 10.40 -4.97
N LEU A 99 -9.77 10.88 -6.10
CA LEU A 99 -9.88 10.18 -7.37
C LEU A 99 -8.83 9.07 -7.48
N PRO A 100 -9.16 7.91 -8.06
CA PRO A 100 -8.22 6.81 -8.27
C PRO A 100 -7.36 7.03 -9.52
N VAL A 101 -6.73 8.19 -9.60
CA VAL A 101 -5.84 8.60 -10.70
C VAL A 101 -4.38 8.51 -10.26
N ALA A 102 -3.48 8.43 -11.24
CA ALA A 102 -2.06 8.38 -10.98
C ALA A 102 -1.61 9.60 -10.15
N PRO A 103 -0.72 9.41 -9.16
CA PRO A 103 -0.17 10.52 -8.38
C PRO A 103 0.62 11.49 -9.25
N ILE A 104 0.57 12.77 -8.88
CA ILE A 104 1.36 13.83 -9.51
C ILE A 104 2.63 14.02 -8.68
N PHE A 105 3.81 13.83 -9.26
CA PHE A 105 5.07 14.01 -8.53
C PHE A 105 5.36 15.50 -8.25
N GLU A 106 5.79 15.78 -7.02
CA GLU A 106 6.25 17.10 -6.58
C GLU A 106 7.75 17.07 -6.29
N SER A 107 8.43 18.20 -6.41
CA SER A 107 9.85 18.30 -6.03
C SER A 107 10.03 18.26 -4.50
N PRO A 108 11.02 17.52 -3.95
CA PRO A 108 12.00 16.69 -4.64
C PRO A 108 11.52 15.23 -4.76
N SER A 109 11.20 14.77 -5.96
CA SER A 109 10.87 13.35 -6.24
C SER A 109 11.64 12.78 -7.41
N THR A 110 12.73 13.44 -7.80
CA THR A 110 13.57 13.01 -8.91
C THR A 110 14.09 11.60 -8.65
N GLY A 111 13.84 10.67 -9.57
CA GLY A 111 14.25 9.27 -9.44
C GLY A 111 13.12 8.31 -9.07
N TRP A 112 11.98 8.80 -8.58
CA TRP A 112 10.82 7.94 -8.33
C TRP A 112 9.97 7.71 -9.59
N SER A 113 9.35 6.54 -9.64
CA SER A 113 8.30 6.21 -10.60
C SER A 113 7.10 5.59 -9.88
N ASN A 114 5.89 5.77 -10.41
CA ASN A 114 4.70 5.07 -9.94
C ASN A 114 4.56 3.76 -10.74
N VAL A 115 4.53 2.62 -10.05
CA VAL A 115 4.50 1.28 -10.70
C VAL A 115 3.14 0.63 -10.62
N SER A 116 2.35 0.92 -9.58
CA SER A 116 0.99 0.42 -9.47
C SER A 116 0.12 1.30 -8.60
N GLN A 117 -1.18 1.23 -8.86
CA GLN A 117 -2.23 1.77 -8.00
C GLN A 117 -3.38 0.75 -7.90
N GLY A 118 -4.05 0.72 -6.74
CA GLY A 118 -5.17 -0.18 -6.52
C GLY A 118 -6.11 0.33 -5.44
N ILE A 119 -7.39 -0.01 -5.57
CA ILE A 119 -8.42 0.26 -4.56
C ILE A 119 -8.80 -1.06 -3.90
N ASN A 120 -8.84 -1.06 -2.56
CA ASN A 120 -9.35 -2.18 -1.78
C ASN A 120 -10.32 -1.64 -0.72
N GLY A 121 -11.62 -1.79 -0.99
CA GLY A 121 -12.67 -1.23 -0.14
C GLY A 121 -12.57 0.29 -0.03
N THR A 122 -12.39 0.79 1.19
CA THR A 122 -12.27 2.23 1.51
C THR A 122 -10.84 2.74 1.43
N LYS A 123 -9.88 1.92 1.01
CA LYS A 123 -8.46 2.30 0.92
C LYS A 123 -8.01 2.34 -0.55
N ILE A 124 -7.14 3.29 -0.85
CA ILE A 124 -6.36 3.36 -2.08
C ILE A 124 -4.89 3.17 -1.75
N ALA A 125 -4.19 2.37 -2.54
CA ALA A 125 -2.77 2.08 -2.39
C ALA A 125 -2.02 2.49 -3.66
N PHE A 126 -0.86 3.13 -3.46
CA PHE A 126 0.06 3.52 -4.52
C PHE A 126 1.43 2.92 -4.23
N THR A 127 2.03 2.26 -5.21
CA THR A 127 3.39 1.73 -5.10
C THR A 127 4.32 2.53 -5.99
N PHE A 128 5.39 3.01 -5.38
CA PHE A 128 6.44 3.79 -6.00
C PHE A 128 7.73 2.99 -6.03
N LEU A 129 8.53 3.18 -7.06
CA LEU A 129 9.82 2.52 -7.26
C LEU A 129 10.91 3.57 -7.36
N TRP A 130 11.93 3.42 -6.50
CA TRP A 130 13.22 4.07 -6.64
C TRP A 130 14.20 3.04 -7.24
N PRO A 131 14.73 3.29 -8.44
CA PRO A 131 15.64 2.36 -9.09
C PRO A 131 17.02 2.39 -8.43
N GLY A 132 17.57 1.21 -8.22
CA GLY A 132 18.93 1.02 -7.75
C GLY A 132 19.13 1.16 -6.24
N PRO A 133 20.40 1.01 -5.82
CA PRO A 133 20.76 0.84 -4.42
C PRO A 133 20.65 2.15 -3.63
N LEU A 134 20.26 2.04 -2.36
CA LEU A 134 20.38 3.13 -1.40
C LEU A 134 21.81 3.24 -0.83
N PRO A 135 22.47 4.42 -0.92
CA PRO A 135 23.73 4.66 -0.23
C PRO A 135 23.54 4.57 1.29
N LEU A 136 24.43 3.83 1.95
CA LEU A 136 24.45 3.71 3.40
C LEU A 136 24.73 5.05 4.09
N TYR A 137 24.03 5.32 5.18
CA TYR A 137 24.31 6.37 6.18
C TYR A 137 24.31 7.84 5.70
N ALA A 138 24.19 8.13 4.41
CA ALA A 138 24.33 9.50 3.90
C ALA A 138 23.19 9.97 2.99
N SER A 139 22.37 9.05 2.46
CA SER A 139 21.37 9.42 1.46
C SER A 139 19.98 9.01 1.91
N THR A 140 19.16 10.04 2.13
CA THR A 140 17.73 9.93 2.30
C THR A 140 17.10 10.14 0.93
N ILE A 141 16.30 9.18 0.46
CA ILE A 141 15.49 9.38 -0.74
C ILE A 141 14.15 9.95 -0.32
N GLU A 142 13.78 11.08 -0.91
CA GLU A 142 12.53 11.77 -0.62
C GLU A 142 11.53 11.50 -1.74
N LEU A 143 10.32 11.12 -1.34
CA LEU A 143 9.17 10.96 -2.22
C LEU A 143 8.14 12.01 -1.82
N ARG A 144 7.70 12.80 -2.78
CA ARG A 144 6.67 13.82 -2.63
C ARG A 144 5.67 13.76 -3.79
N PHE A 145 4.39 13.65 -3.49
CA PHE A 145 3.37 13.56 -4.54
C PHE A 145 2.04 14.13 -4.08
N ALA A 146 1.21 14.48 -5.04
CA ALA A 146 -0.16 14.91 -4.87
C ALA A 146 -1.15 13.87 -5.39
N LEU A 147 -2.27 13.75 -4.69
CA LEU A 147 -3.46 13.00 -5.09
C LEU A 147 -4.58 13.98 -5.43
N THR A 148 -5.28 13.73 -6.53
CA THR A 148 -6.40 14.57 -6.97
C THR A 148 -7.64 14.28 -6.15
N GLY A 149 -8.29 15.33 -5.68
CA GLY A 149 -9.58 15.25 -5.01
C GLY A 149 -10.75 15.02 -5.97
N ASP A 150 -11.82 14.43 -5.48
CA ASP A 150 -13.09 14.32 -6.24
C ASP A 150 -13.93 15.61 -6.22
N GLY A 151 -13.47 16.64 -5.50
CA GLY A 151 -14.11 17.95 -5.37
C GLY A 151 -15.32 17.99 -4.44
N THR A 152 -15.74 16.86 -3.84
CA THR A 152 -16.99 16.78 -3.07
C THR A 152 -16.80 16.35 -1.62
N LYS A 153 -15.84 15.45 -1.31
CA LYS A 153 -15.77 14.82 0.02
C LYS A 153 -14.50 15.14 0.84
N LEU A 154 -13.52 15.83 0.26
CA LEU A 154 -12.33 16.26 1.01
C LEU A 154 -12.66 17.26 2.12
N ASN A 155 -13.67 18.10 1.90
CA ASN A 155 -14.13 19.10 2.87
C ASN A 155 -14.77 18.49 4.12
N GLU A 156 -15.27 17.25 4.02
CA GLU A 156 -16.03 16.59 5.10
C GLU A 156 -15.20 15.55 5.87
N THR A 157 -13.99 15.22 5.42
CA THR A 157 -13.23 14.10 6.01
C THR A 157 -12.33 14.61 7.15
N PRO A 158 -12.64 14.31 8.43
CA PRO A 158 -11.93 14.93 9.55
C PRO A 158 -10.54 14.33 9.79
N LYS A 159 -10.33 13.06 9.40
CA LYS A 159 -9.04 12.37 9.56
C LYS A 159 -8.81 11.39 8.43
N LYS A 160 -7.59 11.39 7.90
CA LYS A 160 -7.10 10.36 6.97
C LYS A 160 -6.07 9.52 7.68
N GLU A 161 -6.24 8.21 7.63
CA GLU A 161 -5.18 7.28 8.01
C GLU A 161 -4.26 7.08 6.80
N VAL A 162 -2.96 7.28 7.01
CA VAL A 162 -1.94 7.02 6.00
C VAL A 162 -0.98 5.96 6.54
N LEU A 163 -0.76 4.90 5.76
CA LEU A 163 0.23 3.87 6.02
C LEU A 163 1.29 3.93 4.94
N ALA A 164 2.56 3.94 5.34
CA ALA A 164 3.68 3.77 4.42
C ALA A 164 4.41 2.46 4.71
N LEU A 165 4.75 1.72 3.66
CA LEU A 165 5.53 0.49 3.68
C LEU A 165 6.69 0.61 2.71
N ALA A 166 7.94 0.52 3.18
CA ALA A 166 9.12 0.44 2.30
C ALA A 166 9.63 -1.01 2.22
N GLN A 167 10.17 -1.41 1.07
CA GLN A 167 10.83 -2.70 0.85
C GLN A 167 12.02 -2.52 -0.11
N SER A 168 13.06 -3.35 0.00
CA SER A 168 14.18 -3.36 -0.96
C SER A 168 14.70 -4.78 -1.12
N ALA A 169 15.01 -5.18 -2.35
CA ALA A 169 15.70 -6.44 -2.61
C ALA A 169 17.19 -6.29 -2.25
N GLY A 170 17.74 -7.23 -1.47
CA GLY A 170 19.17 -7.25 -1.18
C GLY A 170 19.61 -6.59 0.13
N ALA A 171 18.69 -6.38 1.08
CA ALA A 171 19.03 -6.70 2.47
C ALA A 171 19.49 -8.17 2.47
N VAL A 172 20.54 -8.55 3.21
CA VAL A 172 21.16 -9.88 3.13
C VAL A 172 20.20 -10.96 3.64
N ASP A 173 19.23 -11.29 2.78
CA ASP A 173 18.57 -12.52 2.39
C ASP A 173 17.58 -12.04 1.31
N ALA A 174 17.56 -12.64 0.12
CA ALA A 174 16.63 -12.30 -0.97
C ALA A 174 15.13 -12.52 -0.63
N ASN A 175 14.81 -12.74 0.65
CA ASN A 175 13.49 -12.89 1.24
C ASN A 175 13.28 -12.03 2.51
N THR A 176 14.21 -11.17 2.94
CA THR A 176 13.95 -10.19 4.01
C THR A 176 13.43 -8.88 3.42
N SER A 177 12.10 -8.76 3.36
CA SER A 177 11.46 -7.43 3.32
C SER A 177 11.75 -6.73 4.64
N THR A 178 12.61 -5.71 4.67
CA THR A 178 12.61 -4.78 5.79
C THR A 178 11.42 -3.85 5.63
N THR A 179 10.39 -4.15 6.40
CA THR A 179 9.15 -3.38 6.46
C THR A 179 9.28 -2.32 7.54
N ALA A 180 9.43 -1.05 7.14
CA ALA A 180 9.11 0.07 8.03
C ALA A 180 7.61 0.37 7.88
N ASN A 181 6.93 0.65 8.99
CA ASN A 181 5.54 1.10 8.99
C ASN A 181 5.46 2.40 9.77
N LEU A 182 4.82 3.41 9.19
CA LEU A 182 4.46 4.63 9.90
C LEU A 182 2.97 4.90 9.69
N ARG A 183 2.27 5.11 10.80
CA ARG A 183 0.85 5.48 10.86
C ARG A 183 0.73 6.83 11.51
N PHE A 184 0.01 7.74 10.87
CA PHE A 184 -0.38 8.98 11.50
C PHE A 184 -1.81 9.33 11.09
N ASN A 185 -2.49 9.98 12.01
CA ASN A 185 -3.79 10.58 11.74
C ASN A 185 -3.54 12.02 11.34
N PHE A 186 -3.90 12.36 10.12
CA PHE A 186 -3.87 13.76 9.68
C PHE A 186 -5.19 14.43 10.08
N GLU A 187 -5.14 15.28 11.10
CA GLU A 187 -6.11 16.33 11.33
C GLU A 187 -5.54 17.58 10.67
N GLY A 188 -6.06 17.96 9.51
CA GLY A 188 -5.67 19.23 8.91
C GLY A 188 -6.03 20.35 9.88
N LYS A 189 -5.05 20.94 10.56
CA LYS A 189 -5.23 22.26 11.16
C LYS A 189 -5.40 23.23 10.01
N ASP A 190 -6.50 23.97 10.01
CA ASP A 190 -6.76 25.08 9.08
C ASP A 190 -5.71 26.21 9.21
N ASP A 191 -4.74 26.08 10.12
CA ASP A 191 -3.66 27.03 10.39
C ASP A 191 -2.41 26.84 9.48
N ALA A 192 -2.36 25.81 8.64
CA ALA A 192 -1.25 25.64 7.71
C ALA A 192 -1.44 26.58 6.51
N GLU A 193 -0.51 27.52 6.31
CA GLU A 193 -0.56 28.41 5.15
C GLU A 193 -0.72 27.60 3.85
N PRO A 194 -1.66 27.98 2.98
CA PRO A 194 -1.92 27.25 1.75
C PRO A 194 -0.64 27.18 0.91
N ILE A 195 -0.15 25.98 0.67
CA ILE A 195 0.91 25.74 -0.31
C ILE A 195 0.26 25.88 -1.69
N TYR A 196 0.40 27.05 -2.30
CA TYR A 196 -0.02 27.30 -3.67
C TYR A 196 0.87 26.51 -4.62
N LEU A 197 0.29 25.55 -5.34
CA LEU A 197 0.95 24.94 -6.48
C LEU A 197 1.13 26.02 -7.57
N PRO A 198 2.31 26.14 -8.19
CA PRO A 198 2.48 27.05 -9.31
C PRO A 198 1.51 26.66 -10.43
N GLY A 199 0.75 27.64 -10.92
CA GLY A 199 -0.27 27.41 -11.94
C GLY A 199 0.30 26.69 -13.16
N THR A 200 -0.31 25.57 -13.50
CA THR A 200 -0.13 24.85 -14.77
C THR A 200 -0.83 25.59 -15.90
#